data_AF-A0A4Q0YLL3-F1
#
_entry.id   AF-A0A4Q0YLL3-F1
#
_cell.length_a   1.000
_cell.length_b   1.000
_cell.length_c   1.000
_cell.angle_alpha   90.00
_cell.angle_beta   90.00
_cell.angle_gamma   90.00
#
_symmetry.space_group_name_H-M   'P 1'
#
loop_
_entity.id
_entity.type
_entity.pdbx_description
1 polymer ?
#
loop_
_entity_poly.entity_id
_entity_poly.type
_entity_poly.pdbx_seq_one_letter_code
_entity_poly.pdbx_strand_id
1 'polypeptide(L)'
;MMTSFNDHAVNLDGMGYGCKIETAPLHTGLLAATLPWRGGESHKKLMLEMPYYAAFAVINRDRHGGSVSVDREGKPSVSYRKHRKDHQHSLHGVATAAALHSSAGAEKIIVNHHSGITFQPSEHTRRVQGTSQIDAYLQRIRALNWAPNAVPSFSAHQMGSCRMGGNEKSSPVRPDGRLWGVSNLYVADTSLFPSASGINPMITAQSLARHIALNIVPESVGR
;
A
#
# COMPACT_ATOMS: atom_id res chain seq x y z
N MET A 1 -2.57 2.11 20.29
CA MET A 1 -2.51 3.04 19.14
C MET A 1 -3.89 3.06 18.51
N MET A 2 -4.57 4.20 18.52
CA MET A 2 -5.84 4.36 17.81
C MET A 2 -5.49 4.71 16.37
N THR A 3 -5.92 3.90 15.41
CA THR A 3 -5.62 4.13 13.99
C THR A 3 -6.38 5.37 13.52
N SER A 4 -5.64 6.35 13.01
CA SER A 4 -6.19 7.55 12.38
C SER A 4 -5.88 7.56 10.89
N PHE A 5 -6.84 8.02 10.09
CA PHE A 5 -6.74 8.09 8.64
C PHE A 5 -6.92 9.52 8.14
N ASN A 6 -6.26 9.83 7.03
CA ASN A 6 -6.49 11.04 6.25
C ASN A 6 -6.89 10.64 4.82
N ASP A 7 -8.08 11.09 4.42
CA ASP A 7 -8.71 10.73 3.16
C ASP A 7 -8.58 11.83 2.09
N HIS A 8 -7.83 12.90 2.36
CA HIS A 8 -7.73 14.07 1.49
C HIS A 8 -7.32 13.72 0.05
N ALA A 9 -6.50 12.67 -0.11
CA ALA A 9 -5.91 12.27 -1.38
C ALA A 9 -6.42 10.92 -1.90
N VAL A 10 -7.58 10.41 -1.45
CA VAL A 10 -8.07 9.08 -1.88
C VAL A 10 -8.62 9.05 -3.31
N ASN A 11 -8.93 10.23 -3.88
CA ASN A 11 -9.49 10.40 -5.22
C ASN A 11 -8.76 11.50 -6.00
N LEU A 12 -7.45 11.36 -6.16
CA LEU A 12 -6.61 12.35 -6.84
C LEU A 12 -6.89 12.48 -8.33
N ASP A 13 -7.38 11.41 -8.97
CA ASP A 13 -7.63 11.39 -10.41
C ASP A 13 -9.12 11.55 -10.78
N GLY A 14 -9.99 11.78 -9.80
CA GLY A 14 -11.45 11.86 -9.99
C GLY A 14 -12.13 10.53 -10.30
N MET A 15 -11.39 9.42 -10.39
CA MET A 15 -11.88 8.09 -10.78
C MET A 15 -11.88 7.10 -9.61
N GLY A 16 -11.74 7.59 -8.38
CA GLY A 16 -11.70 6.79 -7.16
C GLY A 16 -10.32 6.19 -6.85
N TYR A 17 -9.25 6.72 -7.45
CA TYR A 17 -7.87 6.29 -7.21
C TYR A 17 -7.02 7.41 -6.61
N GLY A 18 -6.12 7.02 -5.72
CA GLY A 18 -5.31 7.95 -4.95
C GLY A 18 -4.54 7.22 -3.84
N CYS A 19 -4.26 7.95 -2.77
CA CYS A 19 -3.59 7.42 -1.59
C CYS A 19 -4.31 7.84 -0.30
N LYS A 20 -4.30 6.94 0.66
CA LYS A 20 -4.74 7.17 2.04
C LYS A 20 -3.50 7.27 2.92
N ILE A 21 -3.52 8.20 3.87
CA ILE A 21 -2.45 8.32 4.86
C ILE A 21 -2.97 7.76 6.18
N GLU A 22 -2.23 6.85 6.78
CA GLU A 22 -2.61 6.15 8.01
C GLU A 22 -1.47 6.22 9.02
N THR A 23 -1.79 6.36 10.30
CA THR A 23 -0.80 6.13 11.37
C THR A 23 -0.35 4.67 11.36
N ALA A 24 0.93 4.40 11.15
CA ALA A 24 1.42 3.03 11.03
C ALA A 24 1.68 2.41 12.42
N PRO A 25 1.31 1.12 12.64
CA PRO A 25 1.66 0.38 13.84
C PRO A 25 3.15 0.01 13.82
N LEU A 26 4.00 0.99 14.16
CA LEU A 26 5.43 0.85 14.05
C LEU A 26 5.99 -0.04 15.17
N HIS A 27 6.35 -1.28 14.82
CA HIS A 27 7.15 -2.17 15.65
C HIS A 27 8.53 -2.39 15.01
N THR A 28 9.49 -2.92 15.78
CA THR A 28 10.90 -3.01 15.38
C THR A 28 11.11 -3.73 14.04
N GLY A 29 10.39 -4.83 13.81
CA GLY A 29 10.46 -5.57 12.54
C GLY A 29 9.96 -4.77 11.33
N LEU A 30 8.82 -4.08 11.46
CA LEU A 30 8.29 -3.26 10.37
C LEU A 30 9.18 -2.04 10.11
N LEU A 31 9.73 -1.43 11.15
CA LEU A 31 10.67 -0.33 11.01
C LEU A 31 11.95 -0.79 10.26
N ALA A 32 12.53 -1.91 10.68
CA ALA A 32 13.72 -2.45 10.03
C ALA A 32 13.49 -2.78 8.55
N ALA A 33 12.30 -3.27 8.18
CA ALA A 33 11.96 -3.59 6.80
C ALA A 33 11.70 -2.34 5.92
N THR A 34 11.43 -1.18 6.52
CA THR A 34 10.99 0.03 5.79
C THR A 34 12.04 1.12 5.72
N LEU A 35 12.98 1.15 6.67
CA LEU A 35 14.03 2.15 6.68
C LEU A 35 14.95 2.05 5.45
N PRO A 36 15.45 3.19 4.94
CA PRO A 36 16.44 3.19 3.87
C PRO A 36 17.66 2.32 4.20
N TRP A 37 17.96 1.37 3.34
CA TRP A 37 19.19 0.61 3.40
C TRP A 37 20.33 1.35 2.69
N ARG A 38 21.37 1.72 3.44
CA ARG A 38 22.61 2.34 2.94
C ARG A 38 23.86 1.70 3.55
N GLY A 39 23.73 0.45 4.01
CA GLY A 39 24.73 -0.29 4.77
C GLY A 39 24.37 -0.45 6.25
N GLY A 40 25.00 -1.43 6.91
CA GLY A 40 24.65 -1.86 8.26
C GLY A 40 24.83 -0.76 9.32
N GLU A 41 25.88 0.06 9.22
CA GLU A 41 26.10 1.17 10.15
C GLU A 41 24.99 2.23 10.06
N SER A 42 24.67 2.68 8.84
CA SER A 42 23.59 3.66 8.62
C SER A 42 22.25 3.12 9.10
N HIS A 43 21.95 1.85 8.83
CA HIS A 43 20.72 1.21 9.26
C HIS A 43 20.64 1.10 10.79
N LYS A 44 21.74 0.70 11.44
CA LYS A 44 21.83 0.63 12.91
C LYS A 44 21.60 2.00 13.55
N LYS A 45 22.18 3.08 13.01
CA LYS A 45 21.96 4.45 13.51
C LYS A 45 20.49 4.85 13.45
N LEU A 46 19.80 4.56 12.34
CA LEU A 46 18.36 4.83 12.20
C LEU A 46 17.53 3.99 13.18
N MET A 47 17.84 2.70 13.33
CA MET A 47 17.14 1.81 14.27
C MET A 47 17.28 2.26 15.73
N LEU A 48 18.40 2.86 16.13
CA LEU A 48 18.60 3.41 17.47
C LEU A 48 17.71 4.63 17.77
N GLU A 49 17.20 5.31 16.74
CA GLU A 49 16.29 6.44 16.89
C GLU A 49 14.81 6.02 17.00
N MET A 50 14.50 4.71 16.95
CA MET A 50 13.12 4.18 16.96
C MET A 50 12.20 4.81 18.03
N PRO A 51 12.61 5.06 19.29
CA PRO A 51 11.75 5.67 20.30
C PRO A 51 11.22 7.06 19.94
N TYR A 52 11.83 7.74 18.97
CA TYR A 52 11.47 9.10 18.53
C TYR A 52 10.67 9.12 17.24
N TYR A 53 10.33 7.95 16.68
CA TYR A 53 9.64 7.88 15.39
C TYR A 53 8.13 7.94 15.56
N ALA A 54 7.51 8.87 14.84
CA ALA A 54 6.13 8.78 14.40
C ALA A 54 6.13 8.38 12.92
N ALA A 55 5.30 7.41 12.53
CA ALA A 55 5.28 6.90 11.16
C ALA A 55 3.89 7.03 10.52
N PHE A 56 3.88 7.51 9.28
CA PHE A 56 2.73 7.45 8.40
C PHE A 56 2.94 6.41 7.30
N ALA A 57 1.94 5.55 7.11
CA ALA A 57 1.83 4.69 5.94
C ALA A 57 1.10 5.46 4.82
N VAL A 58 1.61 5.35 3.60
CA VAL A 58 0.95 5.85 2.39
C VAL A 58 0.42 4.64 1.61
N ILE A 59 -0.90 4.45 1.65
CA ILE A 59 -1.57 3.27 1.10
C ILE A 59 -2.28 3.67 -0.18
N ASN A 60 -1.95 3.01 -1.28
CA ASN A 60 -2.63 3.24 -2.54
C ASN A 60 -3.79 2.27 -2.72
N ARG A 61 -4.83 2.76 -3.39
CA ARG A 61 -5.73 1.87 -4.12
C ARG A 61 -5.14 1.66 -5.50
N ASP A 62 -4.59 0.48 -5.76
CA ASP A 62 -3.98 0.19 -7.05
C ASP A 62 -5.04 0.09 -8.15
N ARG A 63 -4.81 0.80 -9.25
CA ARG A 63 -5.66 0.69 -10.45
C ARG A 63 -5.35 -0.54 -11.27
N HIS A 64 -4.07 -0.90 -11.33
CA HIS A 64 -3.59 -2.04 -12.09
C HIS A 64 -2.91 -3.03 -11.16
N GLY A 65 -3.18 -4.32 -11.39
CA GLY A 65 -2.61 -5.39 -10.59
C GLY A 65 -1.37 -6.02 -11.22
N GLY A 66 -0.95 -7.10 -10.58
CA GLY A 66 0.00 -8.06 -11.13
C GLY A 66 -0.69 -9.36 -11.52
N SER A 67 0.11 -10.39 -11.72
CA SER A 67 -0.33 -11.77 -11.87
C SER A 67 0.37 -12.68 -10.88
N VAL A 68 -0.27 -13.79 -10.56
CA VAL A 68 0.34 -14.91 -9.84
C VAL A 68 0.28 -16.12 -10.76
N SER A 69 1.41 -16.80 -10.94
CA SER A 69 1.52 -18.04 -11.69
C SER A 69 2.18 -19.10 -10.81
N VAL A 70 2.20 -20.35 -11.29
CA VAL A 70 2.95 -21.44 -10.67
C VAL A 70 4.17 -21.72 -11.54
N ASP A 71 5.35 -21.81 -10.95
CA ASP A 71 6.58 -22.17 -11.66
C ASP A 71 6.70 -23.68 -11.94
N ARG A 72 7.82 -24.11 -12.54
CA ARG A 72 8.02 -25.52 -12.94
C ARG A 72 8.13 -26.46 -11.73
N GLU A 73 8.52 -25.91 -10.58
CA GLU A 73 8.69 -26.61 -9.32
C GLU A 73 7.40 -26.60 -8.47
N GLY A 74 6.30 -26.04 -8.99
CA GLY A 74 5.02 -25.99 -8.31
C GLY A 74 4.90 -24.84 -7.29
N LYS A 75 5.83 -23.88 -7.29
CA LYS A 75 5.82 -22.76 -6.33
C LYS A 75 5.11 -21.53 -6.93
N PRO A 76 4.45 -20.72 -6.09
CA PRO A 76 3.84 -19.48 -6.53
C PRO A 76 4.91 -18.46 -6.94
N SER A 77 4.74 -17.87 -8.12
CA SER A 77 5.54 -16.77 -8.65
C SER A 77 4.64 -15.55 -8.83
N VAL A 78 5.05 -14.44 -8.24
CA VAL A 78 4.29 -13.18 -8.28
C VAL A 78 4.99 -12.21 -9.21
N SER A 79 4.28 -11.75 -10.24
CA SER A 79 4.72 -10.67 -11.11
C SER A 79 3.89 -9.43 -10.82
N TYR A 80 4.49 -8.42 -10.21
CA TYR A 80 3.81 -7.18 -9.89
C TYR A 80 4.69 -5.99 -10.28
N ARG A 81 4.10 -5.05 -11.02
CA ARG A 81 4.74 -3.79 -11.38
C ARG A 81 3.78 -2.65 -11.09
N LYS A 82 4.18 -1.79 -10.15
CA LYS A 82 3.40 -0.59 -9.83
C LYS A 82 3.22 0.26 -11.09
N HIS A 83 1.98 0.54 -11.44
CA HIS A 83 1.67 1.32 -12.63
C HIS A 83 2.07 2.80 -12.44
N ARG A 84 2.39 3.51 -13.54
CA ARG A 84 2.88 4.90 -13.49
C ARG A 84 1.91 5.84 -12.76
N LYS A 85 0.60 5.66 -12.93
CA LYS A 85 -0.43 6.47 -12.24
C LYS A 85 -0.43 6.23 -10.73
N ASP A 86 -0.43 4.96 -10.30
CA ASP A 86 -0.36 4.59 -8.88
C ASP A 86 0.96 5.05 -8.25
N HIS A 87 2.03 5.05 -9.05
CA HIS A 87 3.30 5.62 -8.63
C HIS A 87 3.19 7.13 -8.36
N GLN A 88 2.59 7.91 -9.25
CA GLN A 88 2.34 9.35 -9.03
C GLN A 88 1.50 9.63 -7.78
N HIS A 89 0.47 8.82 -7.52
CA HIS A 89 -0.31 8.91 -6.28
C HIS A 89 0.55 8.62 -5.04
N SER A 90 1.44 7.62 -5.11
CA SER A 90 2.41 7.34 -4.03
C SER A 90 3.26 8.57 -3.71
N LEU A 91 3.79 9.25 -4.73
CA LEU A 91 4.65 10.44 -4.57
C LEU A 91 3.91 11.60 -3.93
N HIS A 92 2.66 11.81 -4.35
CA HIS A 92 1.79 12.78 -3.71
C HIS A 92 1.62 12.44 -2.22
N GLY A 93 1.27 11.19 -1.90
CA GLY A 93 1.09 10.76 -0.52
C GLY A 93 2.34 10.88 0.35
N VAL A 94 3.53 10.55 -0.18
CA VAL A 94 4.80 10.73 0.55
C VAL A 94 5.08 12.21 0.83
N ALA A 95 4.87 13.08 -0.16
CA ALA A 95 5.03 14.52 0.04
C ALA A 95 4.02 15.07 1.06
N THR A 96 2.77 14.61 1.02
CA THR A 96 1.73 15.00 1.99
C THR A 96 2.07 14.48 3.39
N ALA A 97 2.56 13.24 3.54
CA ALA A 97 2.99 12.69 4.82
C ALA A 97 4.19 13.48 5.41
N ALA A 98 5.16 13.88 4.58
CA ALA A 98 6.25 14.74 5.01
C ALA A 98 5.75 16.13 5.45
N ALA A 99 4.81 16.74 4.72
CA ALA A 99 4.20 17.99 5.13
C ALA A 99 3.45 17.87 6.47
N LEU A 100 2.74 16.76 6.70
CA LEU A 100 2.07 16.48 7.98
C LEU A 100 3.07 16.36 9.13
N HIS A 101 4.18 15.64 8.95
CA HIS A 101 5.24 15.57 9.96
C HIS A 101 5.82 16.95 10.27
N SER A 102 6.09 17.76 9.25
CA SER A 102 6.59 19.12 9.45
C SER A 102 5.61 19.98 10.22
N SER A 103 4.32 19.94 9.87
CA SER A 103 3.26 20.69 10.57
C SER A 103 3.05 20.20 12.00
N ALA A 104 3.33 18.92 12.27
CA ALA A 104 3.31 18.35 13.61
C ALA A 104 4.58 18.67 14.44
N GLY A 105 5.54 19.42 13.89
CA GLY A 105 6.75 19.85 14.60
C GLY A 105 7.90 18.85 14.57
N ALA A 106 7.95 17.93 13.60
CA ALA A 106 9.06 16.98 13.48
C ALA A 106 10.39 17.71 13.24
N GLU A 107 11.38 17.46 14.11
CA GLU A 107 12.75 17.98 13.98
C GLU A 107 13.53 17.30 12.85
N LYS A 108 13.12 16.09 12.48
CA LYS A 108 13.73 15.31 11.41
C LYS A 108 12.65 14.54 10.66
N ILE A 109 12.70 14.58 9.33
CA ILE A 109 11.80 13.81 8.46
C ILE A 109 12.64 12.96 7.54
N ILE A 110 12.41 11.65 7.60
CA ILE A 110 13.01 10.66 6.71
C ILE A 110 11.87 10.09 5.87
N VAL A 111 12.15 9.88 4.58
CA VAL A 111 11.27 9.09 3.71
C VAL A 111 11.99 7.78 3.36
N ASN A 112 11.22 6.73 3.06
CA ASN A 112 11.72 5.38 2.78
C ASN A 112 12.39 5.27 1.40
N HIS A 113 13.28 6.19 1.06
CA HIS A 113 14.01 6.20 -0.21
C HIS A 113 15.50 5.94 0.05
N HIS A 114 16.11 5.03 -0.71
CA HIS A 114 17.50 4.60 -0.50
C HIS A 114 18.55 5.70 -0.71
N SER A 115 18.19 6.82 -1.35
CA SER A 115 19.02 8.04 -1.35
C SER A 115 19.27 8.60 0.05
N GLY A 116 18.47 8.22 1.06
CA GLY A 116 18.51 8.70 2.44
C GLY A 116 18.25 10.19 2.55
N ILE A 117 17.43 10.75 1.65
CA ILE A 117 17.03 12.15 1.72
C ILE A 117 16.36 12.40 3.08
N THR A 118 16.84 13.41 3.80
CA THR A 118 16.36 13.77 5.13
C THR A 118 16.10 15.26 5.15
N PHE A 119 15.04 15.65 5.84
CA PHE A 119 14.78 17.03 6.22
C PHE A 119 15.18 17.23 7.68
N GLN A 120 15.93 18.28 7.95
CA GLN A 120 16.21 18.77 9.30
C GLN A 120 16.22 20.29 9.19
N PRO A 121 15.26 21.00 9.82
CA PRO A 121 15.16 22.44 9.69
C PRO A 121 16.39 23.11 10.33
N SER A 122 16.99 24.06 9.62
CA SER A 122 18.05 24.92 10.15
C SER A 122 17.44 26.24 10.63
N GLU A 123 17.74 26.64 11.87
CA GLU A 123 17.33 27.96 12.40
C GLU A 123 17.99 29.12 11.63
N HIS A 124 19.20 28.90 11.11
CA HIS A 124 19.98 29.90 10.40
C HIS A 124 19.48 30.17 8.98
N THR A 125 18.58 29.34 8.43
CA THR A 125 18.19 29.42 7.02
C THR A 125 16.70 29.18 6.85
N ARG A 126 15.85 30.13 7.27
CA ARG A 126 14.38 29.98 7.15
C ARG A 126 13.87 29.72 5.72
N ARG A 127 14.59 30.17 4.69
CA ARG A 127 14.24 29.99 3.27
C ARG A 127 15.44 29.52 2.44
N VAL A 128 15.20 28.67 1.45
CA VAL A 128 16.16 28.25 0.44
C VAL A 128 15.71 28.83 -0.89
N GLN A 129 16.51 29.71 -1.50
CA GLN A 129 16.18 30.37 -2.78
C GLN A 129 14.76 30.99 -2.79
N GLY A 130 14.37 31.67 -1.71
CA GLY A 130 13.07 32.34 -1.59
C GLY A 130 11.88 31.44 -1.22
N THR A 131 12.06 30.11 -1.21
CA THR A 131 11.04 29.11 -0.84
C THR A 131 11.23 28.64 0.60
N SER A 132 10.17 28.19 1.29
CA SER A 132 10.32 27.63 2.64
C SER A 132 11.21 26.36 2.61
N GLN A 133 11.92 26.06 3.71
CA GLN A 133 12.77 24.86 3.76
C GLN A 133 11.98 23.58 3.50
N ILE A 134 10.75 23.49 4.03
CA ILE A 134 9.88 22.33 3.83
C ILE A 134 9.44 22.23 2.37
N ASP A 135 9.02 23.32 1.73
CA ASP A 135 8.61 23.28 0.32
C ASP A 135 9.75 22.86 -0.61
N ALA A 136 10.97 23.33 -0.34
CA ALA A 136 12.16 22.90 -1.07
C ALA A 136 12.42 21.39 -0.87
N TYR A 137 12.22 20.87 0.34
CA TYR A 137 12.31 19.43 0.61
C TYR A 137 11.23 18.62 -0.13
N LEU A 138 9.99 19.09 -0.14
CA LEU A 138 8.89 18.45 -0.87
C LEU A 138 9.14 18.43 -2.39
N GLN A 139 9.72 19.50 -2.95
CA GLN A 139 10.16 19.53 -4.35
C GLN A 139 11.26 18.49 -4.62
N ARG A 140 12.24 18.36 -3.73
CA ARG A 140 13.30 17.34 -3.85
C ARG A 140 12.73 15.93 -3.82
N ILE A 141 11.79 15.61 -2.92
CA ILE A 141 11.09 14.31 -2.89
C ILE A 141 10.48 14.00 -4.25
N ARG A 142 9.75 14.96 -4.83
CA ARG A 142 9.07 14.79 -6.13
C ARG A 142 10.05 14.61 -7.30
N ALA A 143 11.27 15.12 -7.18
CA ALA A 143 12.30 15.05 -8.21
C ALA A 143 13.23 13.82 -8.09
N LEU A 144 13.12 13.01 -7.04
CA LEU A 144 13.95 11.82 -6.88
C LEU A 144 13.71 10.78 -7.97
N ASN A 145 14.69 9.90 -8.19
CA ASN A 145 14.53 8.74 -9.06
C ASN A 145 13.88 7.58 -8.29
N TRP A 146 12.63 7.29 -8.61
CA TRP A 146 11.84 6.23 -7.99
C TRP A 146 11.82 4.93 -8.81
N ALA A 147 12.97 4.57 -9.37
CA ALA A 147 13.17 3.31 -10.08
C ALA A 147 12.87 2.08 -9.20
N PRO A 148 12.69 0.89 -9.78
CA PRO A 148 12.62 -0.36 -9.00
C PRO A 148 13.78 -0.44 -7.99
N ASN A 149 13.47 -0.88 -6.77
CA ASN A 149 14.41 -0.96 -5.64
C ASN A 149 14.95 0.39 -5.13
N ALA A 150 14.41 1.53 -5.54
CA ALA A 150 14.75 2.83 -4.93
C ALA A 150 14.05 3.06 -3.58
N VAL A 151 12.97 2.34 -3.31
CA VAL A 151 12.11 2.45 -2.12
C VAL A 151 11.69 1.07 -1.65
N PRO A 152 11.89 0.72 -0.36
CA PRO A 152 11.26 -0.44 0.23
C PRO A 152 9.73 -0.29 0.14
N SER A 153 9.11 -1.10 -0.72
CA SER A 153 7.66 -1.16 -0.88
C SER A 153 7.21 -2.57 -0.59
N PHE A 154 6.09 -2.69 0.12
CA PHE A 154 5.45 -3.97 0.39
C PHE A 154 3.94 -3.81 0.26
N SER A 155 3.24 -4.93 0.14
CA SER A 155 1.79 -4.98 0.28
C SER A 155 1.44 -5.93 1.41
N ALA A 156 0.61 -5.46 2.33
CA ALA A 156 0.04 -6.28 3.39
C ALA A 156 -1.20 -7.05 2.92
N HIS A 157 -1.80 -6.67 1.78
CA HIS A 157 -3.12 -7.15 1.37
C HIS A 157 -3.10 -7.59 -0.09
N GLN A 158 -2.85 -8.89 -0.31
CA GLN A 158 -2.99 -9.48 -1.63
C GLN A 158 -4.44 -9.85 -1.91
N MET A 159 -4.92 -9.55 -3.12
CA MET A 159 -6.32 -9.71 -3.49
C MET A 159 -6.49 -9.75 -5.01
N GLY A 160 -7.64 -10.22 -5.47
CA GLY A 160 -8.04 -10.12 -6.88
C GLY A 160 -7.28 -11.04 -7.86
N SER A 161 -6.70 -12.14 -7.37
CA SER A 161 -6.02 -13.16 -8.19
C SER A 161 -6.97 -14.15 -8.87
N CYS A 162 -8.20 -14.30 -8.37
CA CYS A 162 -9.24 -15.18 -8.91
C CYS A 162 -10.59 -14.45 -8.86
N ARG A 163 -10.69 -13.36 -9.64
CA ARG A 163 -11.77 -12.37 -9.49
C ARG A 163 -13.14 -12.98 -9.74
N MET A 164 -14.11 -12.61 -8.91
CA MET A 164 -15.51 -12.90 -9.22
C MET A 164 -16.06 -11.88 -10.23
N GLY A 165 -17.03 -12.30 -11.04
CA GLY A 165 -17.69 -11.43 -11.99
C GLY A 165 -18.96 -12.05 -12.57
N GLY A 166 -19.73 -11.25 -13.31
CA GLY A 166 -21.00 -11.68 -13.90
C GLY A 166 -20.88 -12.43 -15.23
N ASN A 167 -19.66 -12.72 -15.71
CA ASN A 167 -19.44 -13.31 -17.03
C ASN A 167 -18.22 -14.25 -17.04
N GLU A 168 -18.41 -15.48 -17.50
CA GLU A 168 -17.36 -16.50 -17.61
C GLU A 168 -16.16 -16.07 -18.46
N LYS A 169 -16.39 -15.27 -19.50
CA LYS A 169 -15.33 -14.77 -20.40
C LYS A 169 -14.41 -13.75 -19.73
N SER A 170 -14.83 -13.11 -18.64
CA SER A 170 -14.07 -12.05 -17.97
C SER A 170 -13.74 -12.34 -16.51
N SER A 171 -14.25 -13.43 -15.95
CA SER A 171 -14.03 -13.81 -14.55
C SER A 171 -14.07 -15.32 -14.37
N PRO A 172 -13.09 -15.92 -13.66
CA PRO A 172 -13.10 -17.36 -13.38
C PRO A 172 -14.23 -17.77 -12.42
N VAL A 173 -14.68 -16.86 -11.56
CA VAL A 173 -15.61 -17.16 -10.46
C VAL A 173 -16.90 -16.33 -10.62
N ARG A 174 -18.03 -16.95 -10.30
CA ARG A 174 -19.36 -16.33 -10.25
C ARG A 174 -19.55 -15.48 -8.99
N PRO A 175 -20.55 -14.59 -8.92
CA PRO A 175 -20.81 -13.78 -7.72
C PRO A 175 -21.24 -14.57 -6.47
N ASP A 176 -21.59 -15.85 -6.63
CA ASP A 176 -21.91 -16.80 -5.55
C ASP A 176 -20.67 -17.61 -5.07
N GLY A 177 -19.49 -17.33 -5.64
CA GLY A 177 -18.22 -17.96 -5.27
C GLY A 177 -17.87 -19.23 -6.05
N ARG A 178 -18.74 -19.70 -6.94
CA ARG A 178 -18.50 -20.92 -7.74
C ARG A 178 -17.67 -20.66 -8.98
N LEU A 179 -16.84 -21.62 -9.37
CA LEU A 179 -16.27 -21.63 -10.71
C LEU A 179 -17.35 -21.89 -11.77
N TRP A 180 -17.20 -21.32 -12.95
CA TRP A 180 -18.16 -21.51 -14.06
C TRP A 180 -18.17 -22.95 -14.59
N GLY A 181 -17.00 -23.56 -14.79
CA GLY A 181 -16.86 -24.87 -15.43
C GLY A 181 -16.78 -26.07 -14.48
N VAL A 182 -16.84 -25.87 -13.16
CA VAL A 182 -16.66 -26.96 -12.19
C VAL A 182 -17.77 -26.91 -11.13
N SER A 183 -18.52 -28.00 -11.03
CA SER A 183 -19.57 -28.14 -10.01
C SER A 183 -18.97 -28.38 -8.63
N ASN A 184 -19.63 -27.84 -7.59
CA ASN A 184 -19.24 -27.98 -6.18
C ASN A 184 -17.80 -27.49 -5.86
N LEU A 185 -17.24 -26.57 -6.66
CA LEU A 185 -15.93 -25.95 -6.38
C LEU A 185 -16.10 -24.44 -6.17
N TYR A 186 -15.69 -23.98 -4.98
CA TYR A 186 -15.91 -22.63 -4.48
C TYR A 186 -14.59 -21.97 -4.07
N VAL A 187 -14.56 -20.64 -4.15
CA VAL A 187 -13.50 -19.78 -3.63
C VAL A 187 -14.13 -18.76 -2.69
N ALA A 188 -13.51 -18.48 -1.54
CA ALA A 188 -14.13 -17.68 -0.47
C ALA A 188 -13.12 -16.80 0.28
N ASP A 189 -12.14 -16.25 -0.42
CA ASP A 189 -11.13 -15.34 0.15
C ASP A 189 -10.99 -14.04 -0.69
N THR A 190 -10.00 -13.21 -0.36
CA THR A 190 -9.76 -11.92 -1.03
C THR A 190 -9.36 -12.04 -2.50
N SER A 191 -9.04 -13.24 -3.01
CA SER A 191 -8.79 -13.48 -4.44
C SER A 191 -9.99 -13.09 -5.29
N LEU A 192 -11.20 -13.16 -4.75
CA LEU A 192 -12.43 -12.81 -5.47
C LEU A 192 -12.61 -11.31 -5.70
N PHE A 193 -11.88 -10.45 -4.99
CA PHE A 193 -12.11 -9.02 -5.07
C PHE A 193 -11.97 -8.51 -6.52
N PRO A 194 -12.98 -7.83 -7.08
CA PRO A 194 -12.94 -7.39 -8.47
C PRO A 194 -11.96 -6.24 -8.69
N SER A 195 -11.53 -5.55 -7.63
CA SER A 195 -10.51 -4.49 -7.64
C SER A 195 -9.88 -4.34 -6.26
N ALA A 196 -8.78 -3.58 -6.16
CA ALA A 196 -8.20 -3.24 -4.87
C ALA A 196 -9.18 -2.45 -4.00
N SER A 197 -9.27 -2.79 -2.71
CA SER A 197 -10.15 -2.12 -1.74
C SER A 197 -9.69 -0.70 -1.40
N GLY A 198 -8.37 -0.46 -1.38
CA GLY A 198 -7.77 0.80 -0.92
C GLY A 198 -7.84 1.00 0.60
N ILE A 199 -8.26 -0.02 1.35
CA ILE A 199 -8.40 -0.04 2.81
C ILE A 199 -8.06 -1.42 3.36
N ASN A 200 -7.87 -1.51 4.68
CA ASN A 200 -7.67 -2.77 5.40
C ASN A 200 -8.89 -3.69 5.20
N PRO A 201 -8.77 -4.81 4.46
CA PRO A 201 -9.93 -5.53 3.94
C PRO A 201 -10.50 -6.57 4.90
N MET A 202 -10.13 -6.58 6.19
CA MET A 202 -10.50 -7.65 7.13
C MET A 202 -12.02 -7.90 7.17
N ILE A 203 -12.81 -6.86 7.44
CA ILE A 203 -14.27 -6.99 7.52
C ILE A 203 -14.88 -7.32 6.16
N THR A 204 -14.34 -6.76 5.07
CA THR A 204 -14.79 -7.06 3.71
C THR A 204 -14.51 -8.51 3.32
N ALA A 205 -13.36 -9.04 3.69
CA ALA A 205 -12.96 -10.43 3.46
C ALA A 205 -13.87 -11.38 4.26
N GLN A 206 -14.11 -11.09 5.54
CA GLN A 206 -15.02 -11.88 6.38
C GLN A 206 -16.46 -11.85 5.85
N SER A 207 -16.93 -10.67 5.43
CA SER A 207 -18.28 -10.50 4.86
C SER A 207 -18.43 -11.26 3.55
N LEU A 208 -17.41 -11.22 2.68
CA LEU A 208 -17.38 -12.00 1.45
C LEU A 208 -17.39 -13.50 1.75
N ALA A 209 -16.51 -13.98 2.63
CA ALA A 209 -16.47 -15.39 3.00
C ALA A 209 -17.82 -15.88 3.55
N ARG A 210 -18.48 -15.07 4.39
CA ARG A 210 -19.82 -15.35 4.90
C ARG A 210 -20.87 -15.37 3.78
N HIS A 211 -20.82 -14.42 2.86
CA HIS A 211 -21.70 -14.40 1.68
C HIS A 211 -21.54 -15.68 0.86
N ILE A 212 -20.31 -16.13 0.58
CA ILE A 212 -20.09 -17.39 -0.15
C ILE A 212 -20.61 -18.59 0.64
N ALA A 213 -20.35 -18.66 1.94
CA ALA A 213 -20.85 -19.76 2.79
C ALA A 213 -22.39 -19.88 2.75
N LEU A 214 -23.11 -18.75 2.76
CA LEU A 214 -24.57 -18.74 2.63
C LEU A 214 -25.08 -19.20 1.26
N ASN A 215 -24.26 -19.21 0.21
CA ASN A 215 -24.62 -19.76 -1.10
C ASN A 215 -24.31 -21.26 -1.23
N ILE A 216 -23.58 -21.83 -0.26
CA ILE A 216 -23.30 -23.27 -0.16
C ILE A 216 -24.43 -23.98 0.62
N VAL A 217 -24.88 -23.40 1.74
CA VAL A 217 -25.88 -24.02 2.65
C VAL A 217 -27.21 -24.40 1.97
N PRO A 218 -27.82 -23.57 1.09
CA PRO A 218 -29.05 -23.94 0.41
C PRO A 218 -28.89 -25.17 -0.51
N GLU A 219 -27.68 -25.42 -1.02
CA GLU A 219 -27.43 -26.61 -1.85
C GLU A 219 -27.27 -27.90 -1.04
N SER A 220 -26.83 -27.79 0.22
CA SER A 220 -26.63 -28.96 1.08
C SER A 220 -27.91 -29.48 1.72
N VAL A 221 -28.98 -28.68 1.74
CA VAL A 221 -30.28 -29.04 2.35
C VAL A 221 -31.30 -29.50 1.30
N GLY A 222 -31.01 -29.29 0.01
CA GLY A 222 -31.88 -29.67 -1.11
C GLY A 222 -31.45 -30.94 -1.87
N ARG A 223 -30.53 -31.74 -1.32
CA ARG A 223 -30.11 -33.06 -1.87
C ARG A 223 -30.42 -34.17 -0.89
#